data_AF-X1JWS8-F1
#
_entry.id   AF-X1JWS8-F1
#
_cell.length_a   1.000
_cell.length_b   1.000
_cell.length_c   1.000
_cell.angle_alpha   90.00
_cell.angle_beta   90.00
_cell.angle_gamma   90.00
#
_symmetry.space_group_name_H-M   'P 1'
#
loop_
_entity.id
_entity.type
_entity.pdbx_description
1 polymer ?
#
loop_
_entity_poly.entity_id
_entity_poly.type
_entity_poly.pdbx_seq_one_letter_code
_entity_poly.pdbx_strand_id
1 'polypeptide(L)'
;TALGISKQRKALGYAVQDISGDDIKKTAEINIVNALAGKSAGVFVNSSSGNVGASSRIIIRGNNSLKGENQPLFVVDGVPIDNSLVTSNKGNYDYTDIGNRVADINPSDIAEMTVLKGGNAAALYGARGANGVILITTKTGGRRGFSVEVENSTTFADPLRLPDYQNEYGQGGGLQFWYYNGLNGGKNDGVDESFGPRLDYVVQSADIQPGGKLYWAVEAGFPQTVGQILKVPQFDSPIDPVTGERIPTPWISH
;
A
#
# COMPACT_ATOMS: atom_id res chain seq x y z
N THR A 1 -27.06 24.37 -12.21
CA THR A 1 -27.30 22.93 -12.34
C THR A 1 -28.41 22.68 -13.34
N ALA A 2 -28.26 21.66 -14.18
CA ALA A 2 -29.06 21.42 -15.39
C ALA A 2 -30.55 21.09 -15.18
N LEU A 3 -31.09 21.14 -13.95
CA LEU A 3 -32.52 20.95 -13.68
C LEU A 3 -33.06 21.83 -12.54
N GLY A 4 -32.56 23.05 -12.34
CA GLY A 4 -33.23 24.05 -11.48
C GLY A 4 -33.30 23.75 -9.95
N ILE A 5 -32.69 22.66 -9.48
CA ILE A 5 -32.77 22.17 -8.08
C ILE A 5 -31.81 22.92 -7.13
N SER A 6 -31.57 24.22 -7.31
CA SER A 6 -30.78 24.99 -6.33
C SER A 6 -31.63 25.37 -5.10
N LYS A 7 -32.88 25.79 -5.31
CA LYS A 7 -33.78 26.24 -4.22
C LYS A 7 -34.51 25.12 -3.48
N GLN A 8 -34.60 23.91 -4.05
CA GLN A 8 -35.34 22.78 -3.47
C GLN A 8 -34.48 21.82 -2.62
N ARG A 9 -33.15 22.04 -2.51
CA ARG A 9 -32.24 21.14 -1.75
C ARG A 9 -32.57 21.02 -0.25
N LYS A 10 -33.01 22.10 0.40
CA LYS A 10 -33.48 22.08 1.80
C LYS A 10 -34.82 21.38 2.00
N ALA A 11 -35.57 21.13 0.91
CA ALA A 11 -36.87 20.46 0.96
C ALA A 11 -36.77 18.94 0.73
N LEU A 12 -35.55 18.40 0.55
CA LEU A 12 -35.34 16.97 0.34
C LEU A 12 -35.51 16.21 1.66
N GLY A 13 -36.42 15.24 1.69
CA GLY A 13 -36.69 14.38 2.86
C GLY A 13 -35.65 13.29 3.10
N TYR A 14 -34.45 13.40 2.53
CA TYR A 14 -33.39 12.40 2.60
C TYR A 14 -32.02 13.04 2.80
N ALA A 15 -31.07 12.25 3.31
CA ALA A 15 -29.71 12.73 3.57
C ALA A 15 -28.94 12.95 2.27
N VAL A 16 -28.57 14.21 2.04
CA VAL A 16 -27.70 14.67 0.96
C VAL A 16 -26.48 15.31 1.57
N GLN A 17 -25.30 15.02 1.02
CA GLN A 17 -24.07 15.73 1.36
C GLN A 17 -23.46 16.32 0.09
N ASP A 18 -23.25 17.62 0.10
CA ASP A 18 -22.50 18.32 -0.94
C ASP A 18 -21.03 18.46 -0.50
N ILE A 19 -20.11 18.21 -1.43
CA ILE A 19 -18.68 18.46 -1.32
C ILE A 19 -18.30 19.44 -2.43
N SER A 20 -17.65 20.54 -2.08
CA SER A 20 -17.25 21.56 -3.04
C SER A 20 -16.07 21.09 -3.91
N GLY A 21 -15.98 21.58 -5.15
CA GLY A 21 -14.83 21.37 -6.03
C GLY A 21 -13.50 21.80 -5.40
N ASP A 22 -13.50 22.86 -4.59
CA ASP A 22 -12.30 23.33 -3.90
C ASP A 22 -11.83 22.34 -2.82
N ASP A 23 -12.76 21.71 -2.10
CA ASP A 23 -12.38 20.69 -1.12
C ASP A 23 -11.84 19.44 -1.82
N ILE A 24 -12.32 19.11 -3.02
CA ILE A 24 -11.83 17.99 -3.82
C ILE A 24 -10.42 18.29 -4.34
N LYS A 25 -10.18 19.49 -4.89
CA LYS A 25 -8.85 19.89 -5.37
C LYS A 25 -7.80 19.93 -4.25
N LYS A 26 -8.17 20.39 -3.06
CA LYS A 26 -7.25 20.47 -1.90
C LYS A 26 -6.61 19.14 -1.50
N THR A 27 -7.21 17.99 -1.84
CA THR A 27 -6.63 16.70 -1.48
C THR A 27 -5.53 16.25 -2.42
N ALA A 28 -5.38 16.88 -3.60
CA ALA A 28 -4.40 16.48 -4.63
C ALA A 28 -4.45 14.97 -4.98
N GLU A 29 -5.63 14.37 -4.82
CA GLU A 29 -5.86 12.96 -5.10
C GLU A 29 -6.07 12.77 -6.59
N ILE A 30 -5.35 11.81 -7.18
CA ILE A 30 -5.55 11.43 -8.58
C ILE A 30 -6.92 10.79 -8.76
N ASN A 31 -7.31 9.94 -7.81
CA ASN A 31 -8.61 9.28 -7.81
C ASN A 31 -9.61 10.09 -6.99
N ILE A 32 -10.61 10.67 -7.66
CA ILE A 32 -11.63 11.53 -7.01
C ILE A 32 -12.46 10.80 -5.94
N VAL A 33 -12.46 9.46 -5.95
CA VAL A 33 -13.10 8.66 -4.90
C VAL A 33 -12.35 8.81 -3.58
N ASN A 34 -11.02 8.81 -3.58
CA ASN A 34 -10.21 9.03 -2.39
C ASN A 34 -10.43 10.43 -1.80
N ALA A 35 -10.69 11.42 -2.64
CA ALA A 35 -11.03 12.76 -2.20
C ALA A 35 -12.33 12.83 -1.38
N LEU A 36 -13.19 11.80 -1.39
CA LEU A 36 -14.42 11.71 -0.59
C LEU A 36 -14.19 11.08 0.79
N ALA A 37 -13.01 10.49 1.04
CA ALA A 37 -12.69 9.82 2.30
C ALA A 37 -12.83 10.81 3.47
N GLY A 38 -13.65 10.46 4.46
CA GLY A 38 -13.88 11.29 5.66
C GLY A 38 -14.67 12.58 5.44
N LYS A 39 -15.02 12.96 4.20
CA LYS A 39 -15.76 14.21 3.93
C LYS A 39 -17.28 14.08 4.06
N SER A 40 -17.81 12.87 4.18
CA SER A 40 -19.24 12.61 4.23
C SER A 40 -19.57 11.46 5.18
N ALA A 41 -20.41 11.72 6.18
CA ALA A 41 -20.81 10.70 7.14
C ALA A 41 -21.54 9.51 6.45
N GLY A 42 -21.17 8.28 6.81
CA GLY A 42 -21.74 7.06 6.23
C GLY A 42 -21.25 6.74 4.81
N VAL A 43 -20.21 7.44 4.34
CA VAL A 43 -19.45 7.09 3.14
C VAL A 43 -18.13 6.48 3.59
N PHE A 44 -17.88 5.25 3.17
CA PHE A 44 -16.64 4.53 3.44
C PHE A 44 -15.88 4.42 2.13
N VAL A 45 -14.65 4.91 2.13
CA VAL A 45 -13.72 4.82 1.01
C VAL A 45 -12.54 3.96 1.44
N ASN A 46 -12.14 3.04 0.57
CA ASN A 46 -11.00 2.16 0.80
C ASN A 46 -10.18 2.07 -0.50
N SER A 47 -8.94 2.54 -0.45
CA SER A 47 -7.97 2.30 -1.53
C SER A 47 -7.49 0.87 -1.48
N SER A 48 -7.39 0.20 -2.63
CA SER A 48 -6.92 -1.19 -2.69
C SER A 48 -5.45 -1.34 -2.33
N SER A 49 -4.64 -0.30 -2.55
CA SER A 49 -3.21 -0.25 -2.19
C SER A 49 -2.69 1.19 -2.15
N GLY A 50 -1.41 1.35 -1.77
CA GLY A 50 -0.68 2.62 -1.89
C GLY A 50 -0.06 2.85 -3.28
N ASN A 51 -0.34 1.99 -4.26
CA ASN A 51 0.21 2.13 -5.60
C ASN A 51 -0.43 3.30 -6.35
N VAL A 52 0.34 3.96 -7.20
CA VAL A 52 -0.17 5.00 -8.10
C VAL A 52 -1.18 4.38 -9.06
N GLY A 53 -2.37 4.98 -9.16
CA GLY A 53 -3.43 4.51 -10.06
C GLY A 53 -4.24 3.32 -9.52
N ALA A 54 -4.03 2.91 -8.27
CA ALA A 54 -4.80 1.83 -7.65
C ALA A 54 -6.31 2.13 -7.60
N SER A 55 -7.13 1.08 -7.66
CA SER A 55 -8.57 1.22 -7.54
C SER A 55 -8.97 1.72 -6.16
N SER A 56 -10.04 2.50 -6.13
CA SER A 56 -10.65 2.97 -4.88
C SER A 56 -12.10 2.52 -4.80
N ARG A 57 -12.42 1.76 -3.76
CA ARG A 57 -13.77 1.26 -3.50
C ARG A 57 -14.51 2.23 -2.59
N ILE A 58 -15.73 2.59 -2.99
CA ILE A 58 -16.65 3.40 -2.18
C ILE A 58 -17.92 2.64 -1.83
N ILE A 59 -18.36 2.76 -0.58
CA ILE A 59 -19.57 2.13 -0.05
C ILE A 59 -20.35 3.18 0.74
N ILE A 60 -21.66 3.28 0.49
CA ILE A 60 -22.55 4.21 1.19
C ILE A 60 -23.49 3.40 2.08
N ARG A 61 -23.43 3.65 3.40
CA ARG A 61 -24.25 2.96 4.43
C ARG A 61 -24.09 1.43 4.48
N GLY A 62 -22.88 0.95 4.17
CA GLY A 62 -22.53 -0.47 4.31
C GLY A 62 -22.86 -1.31 3.07
N ASN A 63 -22.54 -2.61 3.14
CA ASN A 63 -22.78 -3.55 2.04
C ASN A 63 -24.23 -4.02 2.06
N ASN A 64 -24.95 -3.85 0.94
CA ASN A 64 -26.31 -4.34 0.77
C ASN A 64 -26.38 -5.70 0.04
N SER A 65 -25.28 -6.13 -0.59
CA SER A 65 -25.15 -7.40 -1.29
C SER A 65 -24.01 -8.24 -0.71
N LEU A 66 -24.31 -9.53 -0.50
CA LEU A 66 -23.35 -10.53 -0.01
C LEU A 66 -22.38 -11.02 -1.10
N LYS A 67 -22.80 -10.96 -2.37
CA LYS A 67 -22.07 -11.55 -3.51
C LYS A 67 -21.84 -10.57 -4.68
N GLY A 68 -22.39 -9.36 -4.59
CA GLY A 68 -22.47 -8.43 -5.72
C GLY A 68 -21.72 -7.11 -5.52
N GLU A 69 -21.93 -6.23 -6.49
CA GLU A 69 -21.40 -4.87 -6.48
C GLU A 69 -22.13 -3.99 -5.47
N ASN A 70 -21.38 -3.49 -4.48
CA ASN A 70 -21.87 -2.59 -3.44
C ASN A 70 -21.45 -1.13 -3.68
N GLN A 71 -20.91 -0.83 -4.86
CA GLN A 71 -20.53 0.52 -5.23
C GLN A 71 -21.78 1.34 -5.58
N PRO A 72 -21.80 2.64 -5.26
CA PRO A 72 -22.85 3.55 -5.69
C PRO A 72 -22.76 3.81 -7.20
N LEU A 73 -23.86 4.28 -7.78
CA LEU A 73 -23.86 4.77 -9.15
C LEU A 73 -23.17 6.13 -9.22
N PHE A 74 -22.24 6.30 -10.16
CA PHE A 74 -21.67 7.60 -10.49
C PHE A 74 -22.43 8.21 -11.66
N VAL A 75 -22.72 9.51 -11.56
CA VAL A 75 -23.46 10.26 -12.59
C VAL A 75 -22.74 11.57 -12.82
N VAL A 76 -22.24 11.81 -14.03
CA VAL A 76 -21.59 13.05 -14.43
C VAL A 76 -22.56 13.87 -15.27
N ASP A 77 -22.92 15.07 -14.81
CA ASP A 77 -23.82 15.99 -15.51
C ASP A 77 -25.15 15.34 -15.97
N GLY A 78 -25.65 14.39 -15.19
CA GLY A 78 -26.90 13.65 -15.45
C GLY A 78 -26.72 12.34 -16.23
N VAL A 79 -25.52 12.04 -16.72
CA VAL A 79 -25.21 10.80 -17.44
C VAL A 79 -24.55 9.78 -16.50
N PRO A 80 -25.13 8.58 -16.32
CA PRO A 80 -24.48 7.52 -15.56
C PRO A 80 -23.17 7.08 -16.21
N ILE A 81 -22.12 6.94 -15.42
CA ILE A 81 -20.82 6.47 -15.87
C ILE A 81 -20.49 5.11 -15.27
N ASP A 82 -19.66 4.37 -15.99
CA ASP A 82 -19.13 3.10 -15.54
C ASP A 82 -18.04 3.32 -14.49
N ASN A 83 -18.04 2.52 -13.43
CA ASN A 83 -17.00 2.51 -12.39
C ASN A 83 -16.43 1.10 -12.18
N SER A 84 -16.39 0.32 -13.25
CA SER A 84 -15.78 -1.00 -13.23
C SER A 84 -14.32 -0.92 -12.78
N LEU A 85 -13.90 -1.96 -12.04
CA LEU A 85 -12.51 -2.16 -11.64
C LEU A 85 -11.76 -2.87 -12.77
N VAL A 86 -10.59 -2.35 -13.12
CA VAL A 86 -9.71 -3.00 -14.11
C VAL A 86 -8.63 -3.74 -13.36
N THR A 87 -8.79 -5.05 -13.25
CA THR A 87 -7.83 -5.92 -12.54
C THR A 87 -7.42 -7.09 -13.40
N SER A 88 -6.16 -7.48 -13.34
CA SER A 88 -5.64 -8.73 -13.89
C SER A 88 -5.32 -9.67 -12.74
N ASN A 89 -5.86 -10.88 -12.78
CA ASN A 89 -5.54 -11.92 -11.82
C ASN A 89 -5.12 -13.19 -12.57
N LYS A 90 -3.86 -13.61 -12.39
CA LYS A 90 -3.31 -14.87 -12.91
C LYS A 90 -2.84 -15.75 -11.74
N GLY A 91 -3.79 -16.16 -10.92
CA GLY A 91 -3.56 -17.05 -9.78
C GLY A 91 -3.21 -16.30 -8.51
N ASN A 92 -2.82 -17.03 -7.46
CA ASN A 92 -2.75 -16.47 -6.10
C ASN A 92 -1.63 -15.43 -5.88
N TYR A 93 -0.66 -15.35 -6.80
CA TYR A 93 0.55 -14.53 -6.63
C TYR A 93 0.70 -13.44 -7.70
N ASP A 94 -0.17 -13.42 -8.71
CA ASP A 94 -0.13 -12.44 -9.80
C ASP A 94 -1.47 -11.70 -9.86
N TYR A 95 -1.58 -10.67 -9.02
CA TYR A 95 -2.69 -9.75 -8.98
C TYR A 95 -2.19 -8.34 -9.31
N THR A 96 -2.75 -7.76 -10.36
CA THR A 96 -2.48 -6.37 -10.76
C THR A 96 -3.79 -5.59 -10.75
N ASP A 97 -3.80 -4.48 -10.02
CA ASP A 97 -4.88 -3.51 -10.04
C ASP A 97 -4.45 -2.31 -10.90
N ILE A 98 -5.25 -2.00 -11.93
CA ILE A 98 -5.01 -0.95 -12.91
C ILE A 98 -5.91 0.27 -12.65
N GLY A 99 -6.77 0.21 -11.63
CA GLY A 99 -7.64 1.31 -11.23
C GLY A 99 -9.12 1.10 -11.59
N ASN A 100 -9.92 2.09 -11.21
CA ASN A 100 -11.36 2.15 -11.49
C ASN A 100 -11.67 3.34 -12.41
N ARG A 101 -12.65 3.18 -13.29
CA ARG A 101 -12.90 4.17 -14.37
C ARG A 101 -13.32 5.56 -13.91
N VAL A 102 -13.84 5.71 -12.70
CA VAL A 102 -14.11 7.04 -12.13
C VAL A 102 -12.82 7.85 -11.92
N ALA A 103 -11.66 7.20 -11.81
CA ALA A 103 -10.37 7.87 -11.74
C ALA A 103 -9.98 8.60 -13.05
N ASP A 104 -10.66 8.31 -14.16
CA ASP A 104 -10.45 9.02 -15.44
C ASP A 104 -10.97 10.48 -15.40
N ILE A 105 -11.78 10.83 -14.39
CA ILE A 105 -12.31 12.18 -14.23
C ILE A 105 -11.25 13.08 -13.60
N ASN A 106 -10.91 14.15 -14.31
CA ASN A 106 -10.04 15.19 -13.81
C ASN A 106 -10.68 15.92 -12.60
N PRO A 107 -10.05 15.91 -11.41
CA PRO A 107 -10.56 16.63 -10.23
C PRO A 107 -10.76 18.13 -10.47
N SER A 108 -9.92 18.74 -11.31
CA SER A 108 -9.95 20.19 -11.58
C SER A 108 -11.17 20.61 -12.40
N ASP A 109 -11.84 19.68 -13.08
CA ASP A 109 -13.06 19.94 -13.84
C ASP A 109 -14.33 19.84 -12.98
N ILE A 110 -14.22 19.41 -11.72
CA ILE A 110 -15.37 19.23 -10.83
C ILE A 110 -15.76 20.55 -10.15
N ALA A 111 -17.03 20.92 -10.26
CA ALA A 111 -17.62 22.06 -9.55
C ALA A 111 -18.20 21.65 -8.19
N GLU A 112 -19.03 20.60 -8.15
CA GLU A 112 -19.57 20.01 -6.91
C GLU A 112 -19.75 18.49 -7.06
N MET A 113 -19.50 17.76 -5.97
CA MET A 113 -19.93 16.37 -5.83
C MET A 113 -21.05 16.27 -4.79
N THR A 114 -22.14 15.61 -5.14
CA THR A 114 -23.30 15.43 -4.27
C THR A 114 -23.53 13.94 -4.03
N VAL A 115 -23.50 13.55 -2.75
CA VAL A 115 -23.71 12.16 -2.33
C VAL A 115 -25.16 11.97 -1.86
N LEU A 116 -25.91 11.14 -2.60
CA LEU A 116 -27.27 10.72 -2.28
C LEU A 116 -27.23 9.40 -1.50
N LYS A 117 -27.53 9.43 -0.20
CA LYS A 117 -27.28 8.31 0.72
C LYS A 117 -28.46 7.36 0.92
N GLY A 118 -29.66 7.70 0.46
CA GLY A 118 -30.87 6.92 0.69
C GLY A 118 -31.41 6.28 -0.58
N GLY A 119 -31.95 5.06 -0.47
CA GLY A 119 -32.62 4.38 -1.60
C GLY A 119 -33.76 5.20 -2.22
N ASN A 120 -34.48 6.01 -1.41
CA ASN A 120 -35.51 6.92 -1.90
C ASN A 120 -34.94 8.10 -2.72
N ALA A 121 -33.75 8.59 -2.37
CA ALA A 121 -33.06 9.67 -3.09
C ALA A 121 -32.57 9.20 -4.46
N ALA A 122 -32.19 7.94 -4.53
CA ALA A 122 -31.61 7.30 -5.69
C ALA A 122 -32.66 6.61 -6.59
N ALA A 123 -33.93 6.62 -6.20
CA ALA A 123 -35.03 6.02 -6.96
C ALA A 123 -35.14 6.59 -8.39
N LEU A 124 -34.75 7.85 -8.59
CA LEU A 124 -34.66 8.49 -9.91
C LEU A 124 -33.68 7.79 -10.87
N TYR A 125 -32.71 7.05 -10.33
CA TYR A 125 -31.69 6.31 -11.08
C TYR A 125 -31.96 4.79 -11.12
N GLY A 126 -33.13 4.36 -10.62
CA GLY A 126 -33.59 2.97 -10.65
C GLY A 126 -32.74 2.02 -9.79
N ALA A 127 -32.71 0.74 -10.18
CA ALA A 127 -32.04 -0.31 -9.42
C ALA A 127 -30.54 -0.05 -9.21
N ARG A 128 -29.86 0.61 -10.16
CA ARG A 128 -28.44 0.98 -10.07
C ARG A 128 -28.17 1.99 -8.95
N GLY A 129 -29.16 2.79 -8.58
CA GLY A 129 -29.08 3.74 -7.47
C GLY A 129 -29.33 3.09 -6.09
N ALA A 130 -29.66 1.80 -5.99
CA ALA A 130 -30.01 1.18 -4.71
C ALA A 130 -28.91 1.28 -3.64
N ASN A 131 -27.64 1.30 -4.06
CA ASN A 131 -26.47 1.46 -3.19
C ASN A 131 -26.07 2.94 -2.95
N GLY A 132 -26.91 3.88 -3.38
CA GLY A 132 -26.64 5.31 -3.38
C GLY A 132 -26.14 5.82 -4.73
N VAL A 133 -26.07 7.14 -4.86
CA VAL A 133 -25.67 7.83 -6.09
C VAL A 133 -24.72 8.97 -5.75
N ILE A 134 -23.64 9.08 -6.52
CA ILE A 134 -22.71 10.20 -6.46
C ILE A 134 -22.90 11.01 -7.74
N LEU A 135 -23.45 12.21 -7.58
CA LEU A 135 -23.60 13.16 -8.67
C LEU A 135 -22.33 14.00 -8.73
N ILE A 136 -21.76 14.10 -9.93
CA ILE A 136 -20.62 14.96 -10.24
C ILE A 136 -21.17 16.02 -11.18
N THR A 137 -21.04 17.28 -10.78
CA THR A 137 -21.34 18.42 -11.64
C THR A 137 -20.03 19.05 -12.08
N THR A 138 -19.82 19.18 -13.38
CA THR A 138 -18.60 19.78 -13.93
C THR A 138 -18.68 21.31 -13.96
N LYS A 139 -17.52 21.96 -14.00
CA LYS A 139 -17.39 23.40 -14.17
C LYS A 139 -17.93 23.80 -15.56
N THR A 140 -18.76 24.84 -15.58
CA THR A 140 -19.27 25.44 -16.82
C THR A 140 -18.69 26.84 -17.04
N GLY A 141 -18.57 27.27 -18.30
CA GLY A 141 -18.11 28.61 -18.63
C GLY A 141 -18.93 29.73 -17.97
N GLY A 142 -18.25 30.69 -17.36
CA GLY A 142 -18.86 31.88 -16.76
C GLY A 142 -19.05 33.01 -17.78
N ARG A 143 -19.87 34.01 -17.44
CA ARG A 143 -20.09 35.22 -18.28
C ARG A 143 -18.90 36.20 -18.32
N ARG A 144 -17.75 35.82 -17.76
CA ARG A 144 -16.66 36.75 -17.42
C ARG A 144 -15.50 36.61 -18.40
N GLY A 145 -15.72 37.01 -19.66
CA GLY A 145 -14.67 37.13 -20.67
C GLY A 145 -13.79 35.87 -20.84
N PHE A 146 -12.54 36.08 -21.25
CA PHE A 146 -11.54 35.02 -21.38
C PHE A 146 -10.81 34.80 -20.05
N SER A 147 -10.78 33.56 -19.55
CA SER A 147 -10.08 33.18 -18.32
C SER A 147 -9.29 31.89 -18.53
N VAL A 148 -8.06 31.85 -18.01
CA VAL A 148 -7.20 30.66 -18.03
C VAL A 148 -6.79 30.35 -16.60
N GLU A 149 -6.97 29.09 -16.20
CA GLU A 149 -6.53 28.53 -14.91
C GLU A 149 -5.42 27.53 -15.21
N VAL A 150 -4.28 27.63 -14.50
CA VAL A 150 -3.16 26.70 -14.60
C VAL A 150 -2.91 26.13 -13.20
N GLU A 151 -2.92 24.81 -13.10
CA GLU A 151 -2.70 24.07 -11.86
C GLU A 151 -1.48 23.17 -12.01
N ASN A 152 -0.64 23.12 -10.98
CA ASN A 152 0.51 22.22 -10.91
C ASN A 152 0.58 21.63 -9.50
N SER A 153 0.67 20.30 -9.42
CA SER A 153 0.89 19.56 -8.19
C SER A 153 2.13 18.67 -8.33
N THR A 154 2.86 18.52 -7.23
CA THR A 154 4.02 17.62 -7.14
C THR A 154 3.92 16.86 -5.82
N THR A 155 3.96 15.54 -5.88
CA THR A 155 3.78 14.65 -4.73
C THR A 155 4.98 13.75 -4.58
N PHE A 156 5.49 13.61 -3.36
CA PHE A 156 6.52 12.65 -2.98
C PHE A 156 5.89 11.62 -2.04
N ALA A 157 6.30 10.35 -2.17
CA ALA A 157 5.75 9.25 -1.37
C ALA A 157 6.88 8.39 -0.81
N ASP A 158 6.78 8.07 0.48
CA ASP A 158 7.66 7.18 1.22
C ASP A 158 6.84 6.06 1.87
N PRO A 159 7.44 4.88 2.15
CA PRO A 159 6.74 3.81 2.86
C PRO A 159 6.23 4.27 4.24
N LEU A 160 4.92 4.19 4.46
CA LEU A 160 4.31 4.63 5.72
C LEU A 160 4.73 3.78 6.92
N ARG A 161 4.78 2.45 6.73
CA ARG A 161 5.10 1.50 7.78
C ARG A 161 5.73 0.26 7.17
N LEU A 162 6.91 -0.09 7.66
CA LEU A 162 7.53 -1.38 7.42
C LEU A 162 7.21 -2.33 8.58
N PRO A 163 7.29 -3.64 8.37
CA PRO A 163 7.30 -4.58 9.49
C PRO A 163 8.42 -4.26 10.48
N ASP A 164 8.17 -4.56 11.76
CA ASP A 164 9.23 -4.51 12.77
C ASP A 164 10.13 -5.74 12.56
N TYR A 165 11.38 -5.51 12.16
CA TYR A 165 12.36 -6.56 11.99
C TYR A 165 13.16 -6.76 13.28
N GLN A 166 13.49 -8.01 13.59
CA GLN A 166 14.47 -8.31 14.63
C GLN A 166 15.87 -8.07 14.08
N ASN A 167 16.74 -7.44 14.89
CA ASN A 167 18.12 -7.09 14.51
C ASN A 167 19.13 -7.55 15.58
N GLU A 168 18.78 -8.56 16.38
CA GLU A 168 19.63 -9.17 17.41
C GLU A 168 20.33 -10.45 16.93
N TYR A 169 19.66 -11.25 16.09
CA TYR A 169 20.16 -12.54 15.60
C TYR A 169 20.36 -12.54 14.09
N GLY A 170 21.37 -13.28 13.62
CA GLY A 170 21.64 -13.39 12.20
C GLY A 170 20.85 -14.49 11.50
N GLN A 171 21.11 -14.66 10.20
CA GLN A 171 20.66 -15.83 9.45
C GLN A 171 21.13 -17.11 10.16
N GLY A 172 20.30 -18.15 10.18
CA GLY A 172 20.64 -19.47 10.73
C GLY A 172 19.65 -19.94 11.80
N GLY A 173 19.98 -21.08 12.41
CA GLY A 173 19.14 -21.75 13.41
C GLY A 173 19.94 -22.17 14.64
N GLY A 174 19.29 -22.22 15.80
CA GLY A 174 19.93 -22.70 17.04
C GLY A 174 21.20 -21.94 17.42
N LEU A 175 21.26 -20.62 17.14
CA LEU A 175 22.41 -19.74 17.39
C LEU A 175 23.66 -20.05 16.55
N GLN A 176 23.52 -20.76 15.43
CA GLN A 176 24.63 -21.19 14.58
C GLN A 176 24.36 -20.90 13.11
N PHE A 177 25.40 -20.50 12.38
CA PHE A 177 25.34 -20.23 10.95
C PHE A 177 26.72 -20.35 10.32
N TRP A 178 26.79 -21.00 9.16
CA TRP A 178 28.00 -21.06 8.36
C TRP A 178 27.67 -21.10 6.88
N TYR A 179 28.23 -20.15 6.13
CA TYR A 179 28.19 -20.14 4.68
C TYR A 179 29.40 -20.91 4.10
N TYR A 180 29.16 -21.85 3.17
CA TYR A 180 30.24 -22.56 2.47
C TYR A 180 30.62 -21.88 1.15
N ASN A 181 29.84 -22.13 0.09
CA ASN A 181 30.12 -21.61 -1.27
C ASN A 181 28.85 -21.19 -2.03
N GLY A 182 27.68 -21.24 -1.40
CA GLY A 182 26.40 -20.86 -2.02
C GLY A 182 25.75 -21.97 -2.87
N LEU A 183 26.35 -23.16 -2.90
CA LEU A 183 25.78 -24.37 -3.54
C LEU A 183 25.09 -25.30 -2.53
N ASN A 184 24.74 -24.78 -1.35
CA ASN A 184 24.33 -25.53 -0.16
C ASN A 184 25.43 -26.46 0.38
N GLY A 185 25.39 -26.74 1.69
CA GLY A 185 26.42 -27.53 2.39
C GLY A 185 27.05 -26.82 3.58
N GLY A 186 26.70 -25.55 3.78
CA GLY A 186 26.97 -24.83 5.03
C GLY A 186 26.10 -25.31 6.20
N LYS A 187 26.43 -24.89 7.42
CA LYS A 187 25.68 -25.23 8.63
C LYS A 187 24.56 -24.23 8.82
N ASN A 188 23.32 -24.71 8.84
CA ASN A 188 22.13 -23.86 8.77
C ASN A 188 22.18 -22.90 7.56
N ASP A 189 22.79 -23.37 6.46
CA ASP A 189 22.77 -22.73 5.16
C ASP A 189 21.50 -23.16 4.41
N GLY A 190 20.76 -22.21 3.86
CA GLY A 190 19.47 -22.46 3.20
C GLY A 190 18.25 -22.59 4.13
N VAL A 191 18.38 -22.22 5.41
CA VAL A 191 17.25 -22.12 6.34
C VAL A 191 16.62 -20.72 6.24
N ASP A 192 15.30 -20.61 6.43
CA ASP A 192 14.56 -19.34 6.34
C ASP A 192 14.51 -18.58 7.68
N GLU A 193 14.97 -19.20 8.76
CA GLU A 193 15.04 -18.57 10.08
C GLU A 193 16.17 -17.53 10.20
N SER A 194 15.85 -16.46 10.92
CA SER A 194 16.82 -15.46 11.39
C SER A 194 17.06 -15.61 12.90
N PHE A 195 17.36 -16.84 13.34
CA PHE A 195 17.70 -17.19 14.73
C PHE A 195 19.11 -17.82 14.83
N GLY A 196 20.01 -17.33 13.99
CA GLY A 196 21.43 -17.64 14.00
C GLY A 196 22.16 -16.95 15.14
N PRO A 197 23.50 -16.81 15.07
CA PRO A 197 24.27 -16.17 16.13
C PRO A 197 23.84 -14.72 16.40
N ARG A 198 24.01 -14.25 17.65
CA ARG A 198 23.81 -12.84 17.98
C ARG A 198 24.82 -11.94 17.29
N LEU A 199 24.37 -10.77 16.83
CA LEU A 199 25.22 -9.86 16.04
C LEU A 199 26.30 -9.19 16.90
N ASP A 200 25.95 -8.94 18.15
CA ASP A 200 26.79 -8.29 19.15
C ASP A 200 27.55 -9.31 20.03
N TYR A 201 27.58 -10.58 19.60
CA TYR A 201 28.14 -11.63 20.42
C TYR A 201 29.66 -11.48 20.57
N VAL A 202 30.14 -11.30 21.81
CA VAL A 202 31.57 -11.29 22.12
C VAL A 202 32.04 -12.70 22.42
N VAL A 203 33.02 -13.17 21.66
CA VAL A 203 33.57 -14.52 21.76
C VAL A 203 34.23 -14.72 23.13
N GLN A 204 33.81 -15.73 23.87
CA GLN A 204 34.41 -16.14 25.14
C GLN A 204 35.36 -17.32 24.93
N SER A 205 36.33 -17.49 25.83
CA SER A 205 37.29 -18.60 25.77
C SER A 205 36.62 -19.98 25.81
N ALA A 206 35.54 -20.13 26.58
CA ALA A 206 34.77 -21.37 26.66
C ALA A 206 34.01 -21.71 25.36
N ASP A 207 33.74 -20.72 24.50
CA ASP A 207 32.96 -20.96 23.28
C ASP A 207 33.75 -21.69 22.20
N ILE A 208 35.08 -21.51 22.18
CA ILE A 208 35.98 -22.02 21.14
C ILE A 208 36.76 -23.28 21.57
N GLN A 209 36.55 -23.75 22.80
CA GLN A 209 37.11 -25.01 23.30
C GLN A 209 36.30 -26.21 22.79
N PRO A 210 36.87 -27.44 22.72
CA PRO A 210 36.12 -28.64 22.35
C PRO A 210 34.83 -28.79 23.14
N GLY A 211 33.69 -28.89 22.45
CA GLY A 211 32.34 -28.92 23.04
C GLY A 211 31.72 -27.54 23.32
N GLY A 212 32.46 -26.45 23.10
CA GLY A 212 31.98 -25.08 23.15
C GLY A 212 31.08 -24.71 21.97
N LYS A 213 30.24 -23.69 22.13
CA LYS A 213 29.17 -23.35 21.17
C LYS A 213 29.66 -22.82 19.81
N LEU A 214 30.90 -22.35 19.73
CA LEU A 214 31.58 -21.88 18.52
C LEU A 214 32.71 -22.83 18.08
N TYR A 215 32.89 -23.98 18.74
CA TYR A 215 33.95 -24.93 18.40
C TYR A 215 33.83 -25.44 16.96
N TRP A 216 32.59 -25.62 16.48
CA TRP A 216 32.32 -25.96 15.08
C TRP A 216 32.94 -24.97 14.09
N ALA A 217 33.04 -23.68 14.43
CA ALA A 217 33.62 -22.65 13.57
C ALA A 217 35.14 -22.81 13.50
N VAL A 218 35.77 -23.18 14.62
CA VAL A 218 37.20 -23.52 14.68
C VAL A 218 37.48 -24.76 13.84
N GLU A 219 36.66 -25.80 13.96
CA GLU A 219 36.79 -27.03 13.16
C GLU A 219 36.61 -26.78 11.66
N ALA A 220 35.77 -25.80 11.30
CA ALA A 220 35.55 -25.38 9.92
C ALA A 220 36.61 -24.40 9.39
N GLY A 221 37.69 -24.12 10.12
CA GLY A 221 38.79 -23.24 9.67
C GLY A 221 38.59 -21.75 9.95
N PHE A 222 37.60 -21.36 10.75
CA PHE A 222 37.29 -19.97 11.09
C PHE A 222 37.59 -19.66 12.56
N PRO A 223 38.87 -19.51 12.93
CA PRO A 223 39.25 -19.26 14.32
C PRO A 223 38.65 -17.94 14.82
N GLN A 224 37.87 -18.03 15.89
CA GLN A 224 37.31 -16.86 16.58
C GLN A 224 38.31 -16.38 17.64
N THR A 225 38.48 -15.06 17.74
CA THR A 225 39.38 -14.46 18.73
C THR A 225 38.59 -14.07 19.97
N VAL A 226 39.00 -14.56 21.15
CA VAL A 226 38.39 -14.20 22.43
C VAL A 226 38.39 -12.68 22.62
N GLY A 227 37.25 -12.12 23.05
CA GLY A 227 37.08 -10.69 23.26
C GLY A 227 36.77 -9.89 21.99
N GLN A 228 36.76 -10.52 20.80
CA GLN A 228 36.28 -9.89 19.58
C GLN A 228 34.79 -10.18 19.35
N ILE A 229 34.13 -9.28 18.62
CA ILE A 229 32.81 -9.53 18.04
C ILE A 229 32.91 -10.75 17.13
N LEU A 230 31.91 -11.62 17.22
CA LEU A 230 31.77 -12.82 16.39
C LEU A 230 31.85 -12.46 14.91
N LYS A 231 32.79 -13.09 14.19
CA LYS A 231 32.94 -12.93 12.75
C LYS A 231 32.47 -14.20 12.07
N VAL A 232 31.57 -14.08 11.11
CA VAL A 232 31.03 -15.24 10.38
C VAL A 232 31.13 -14.94 8.90
N PRO A 233 31.61 -15.87 8.06
CA PRO A 233 31.51 -15.74 6.62
C PRO A 233 30.04 -15.58 6.18
N GLN A 234 29.78 -14.59 5.34
CA GLN A 234 28.49 -14.29 4.71
C GLN A 234 28.60 -14.46 3.19
N PHE A 235 27.48 -14.45 2.47
CA PHE A 235 27.46 -14.58 1.00
C PHE A 235 28.25 -13.46 0.28
N ASP A 236 28.38 -12.29 0.89
CA ASP A 236 29.09 -11.12 0.37
C ASP A 236 30.49 -10.94 0.99
N SER A 237 30.93 -11.83 1.88
CA SER A 237 32.28 -11.79 2.44
C SER A 237 33.36 -11.96 1.36
N PRO A 238 34.47 -11.19 1.39
CA PRO A 238 35.58 -11.31 0.45
C PRO A 238 36.16 -12.73 0.41
N ILE A 239 36.67 -13.16 -0.74
CA ILE A 239 37.34 -14.45 -0.89
C ILE A 239 38.85 -14.25 -0.76
N ASP A 240 39.51 -15.05 0.07
CA ASP A 240 40.96 -15.10 0.18
C ASP A 240 41.54 -15.65 -1.14
N PRO A 241 42.41 -14.90 -1.84
CA PRO A 241 42.92 -15.30 -3.15
C PRO A 241 43.91 -16.49 -3.09
N VAL A 242 44.39 -16.86 -1.90
CA VAL A 242 45.34 -17.96 -1.69
C VAL A 242 44.63 -19.25 -1.32
N THR A 243 43.65 -19.19 -0.41
CA THR A 243 42.92 -20.38 0.06
C THR A 243 41.66 -20.65 -0.76
N GLY A 244 41.10 -19.64 -1.44
CA GLY A 244 39.82 -19.73 -2.13
C GLY A 244 38.61 -19.73 -1.19
N GLU A 245 38.83 -19.56 0.11
CA GLU A 245 37.79 -19.55 1.15
C GLU A 245 37.34 -18.11 1.48
N ARG A 246 36.14 -17.96 2.04
CA ARG A 246 35.62 -16.63 2.42
C ARG A 246 36.21 -16.12 3.72
N ILE A 247 36.58 -14.85 3.76
CA ILE A 247 37.13 -14.17 4.93
C ILE A 247 35.99 -13.72 5.85
N PRO A 248 35.95 -14.14 7.13
CA PRO A 248 34.92 -13.72 8.08
C PRO A 248 34.85 -12.20 8.25
N THR A 249 33.68 -11.62 8.07
CA THR A 249 33.39 -10.20 8.33
C THR A 249 32.56 -10.05 9.61
N PRO A 250 32.56 -8.87 10.27
CA PRO A 250 31.57 -8.56 11.29
C PRO A 250 30.17 -8.75 10.72
N TRP A 251 29.26 -9.33 11.50
CA TRP A 251 27.90 -9.58 11.03
C TRP A 251 27.11 -8.27 10.98
N ILE A 252 26.60 -7.91 9.80
CA ILE A 252 25.71 -6.76 9.57
C ILE A 252 24.36 -7.30 9.09
N SER A 253 23.26 -6.88 9.73
CA SER A 253 21.91 -7.16 9.22
C SER A 253 21.65 -6.25 8.03
N HIS A 254 21.27 -6.83 6.90
CA HIS A 254 20.69 -6.09 5.79
C HIS A 254 19.17 -6.25 5.79
#